data_AF-A0A2R6J113-F1
#
_entry.id   AF-A0A2R6J113-F1
#
_cell.length_a   1.000
_cell.length_b   1.000
_cell.length_c   1.000
_cell.angle_alpha   90.00
_cell.angle_beta   90.00
_cell.angle_gamma   90.00
#
_symmetry.space_group_name_H-M   'P 1'
#
loop_
_entity.id
_entity.type
_entity.pdbx_description
1 polymer ?
#
loop_
_entity_poly.entity_id
_entity_poly.type
_entity_poly.pdbx_seq_one_letter_code
_entity_poly.pdbx_strand_id
1 'polypeptide(L)'
;MVAEWLTQWFGTDPVVNGLVGGLVIASLNLLGASLVFVWRDPSERAMDGALGFAAGVMLAAAFTSLVIPGIEIYSNGNPLPTLLGVALGALALDRSDVLVPHAHYVVSGRRREDAARPREDLPVNDERLAGVVLFVLAITLHNVPEGLAVGVGFGSGDLGTAVPLMLAIGIQNVPEGLAVSVAAINAGLDRRFYAVV
;
A
#
# COMPACT_ATOMS: atom_id res chain seq x y z
N MET A 1 22.38 -3.66 13.46
CA MET A 1 21.63 -4.90 13.76
C MET A 1 20.78 -5.40 12.60
N VAL A 2 19.66 -4.76 12.21
CA VAL A 2 18.80 -5.27 11.11
C VAL A 2 19.49 -5.20 9.74
N ALA A 3 20.16 -4.08 9.42
CA ALA A 3 20.92 -3.94 8.17
C ALA A 3 22.10 -4.94 8.07
N GLU A 4 22.78 -5.20 9.19
CA GLU A 4 23.87 -6.19 9.26
C GLU A 4 23.32 -7.61 9.07
N TRP A 5 22.19 -7.93 9.69
CA TRP A 5 21.52 -9.20 9.49
C TRP A 5 21.10 -9.38 8.02
N LEU A 6 20.50 -8.36 7.41
CA LEU A 6 20.11 -8.40 6.01
C LEU A 6 21.32 -8.71 5.10
N THR A 7 22.41 -7.97 5.28
CA THR A 7 23.61 -8.13 4.45
C THR A 7 24.36 -9.43 4.71
N GLN A 8 24.31 -9.96 5.94
CA GLN A 8 24.92 -11.24 6.28
C GLN A 8 24.20 -12.41 5.59
N TRP A 9 22.87 -12.35 5.46
CA TRP A 9 22.07 -13.45 4.93
C TRP A 9 21.78 -13.33 3.43
N PHE A 10 21.60 -12.11 2.92
CA PHE A 10 21.18 -11.85 1.53
C PHE A 10 22.23 -11.09 0.70
N GLY A 11 23.34 -10.68 1.31
CA GLY A 11 24.41 -9.95 0.64
C GLY A 11 24.15 -8.45 0.50
N THR A 12 24.98 -7.78 -0.27
CA THR A 12 24.97 -6.32 -0.43
C THR A 12 24.29 -5.85 -1.70
N ASP A 13 23.73 -6.76 -2.51
CA ASP A 13 23.06 -6.39 -3.75
C ASP A 13 21.79 -5.57 -3.45
N PRO A 14 21.70 -4.31 -3.91
CA PRO A 14 20.56 -3.43 -3.64
C PRO A 14 19.22 -3.99 -4.15
N VAL A 15 19.23 -4.73 -5.27
CA VAL A 15 18.02 -5.31 -5.87
C VAL A 15 17.53 -6.47 -5.01
N VAL A 16 18.43 -7.33 -4.54
CA VAL A 16 18.08 -8.43 -3.63
C VAL A 16 17.54 -7.89 -2.32
N ASN A 17 18.19 -6.88 -1.75
CA ASN A 17 17.73 -6.24 -0.53
C ASN A 17 16.37 -5.55 -0.69
N GLY A 18 16.13 -4.91 -1.83
CA GLY A 18 14.82 -4.36 -2.20
C GLY A 18 13.73 -5.43 -2.32
N LEU A 19 14.03 -6.57 -2.94
CA LEU A 19 13.10 -7.70 -3.03
C LEU A 19 12.76 -8.27 -1.65
N VAL A 20 13.77 -8.48 -0.81
CA VAL A 20 13.57 -8.94 0.58
C VAL A 20 12.72 -7.94 1.35
N GLY A 21 13.00 -6.64 1.21
CA GLY A 21 12.19 -5.60 1.83
C GLY A 21 10.73 -5.61 1.36
N GLY A 22 10.50 -5.80 0.05
CA GLY A 22 9.17 -5.97 -0.52
C GLY A 22 8.43 -7.18 0.07
N LEU A 23 9.11 -8.32 0.23
CA LEU A 23 8.53 -9.51 0.85
C LEU A 23 8.22 -9.29 2.33
N VAL A 24 9.05 -8.53 3.05
CA VAL A 24 8.81 -8.19 4.46
C VAL A 24 7.53 -7.36 4.60
N ILE A 25 7.37 -6.28 3.83
CA ILE A 25 6.16 -5.45 3.91
C ILE A 25 4.91 -6.21 3.47
N ALA A 26 5.01 -7.05 2.44
CA ALA A 26 3.91 -7.91 2.00
C ALA A 26 3.50 -8.93 3.07
N SER A 27 4.48 -9.51 3.77
CA SER A 27 4.23 -10.44 4.87
C SER A 27 3.55 -9.77 6.06
N LEU A 28 3.91 -8.52 6.36
CA LEU A 28 3.28 -7.74 7.42
C LEU A 28 1.85 -7.31 7.04
N ASN A 29 1.61 -6.99 5.77
CA ASN A 29 0.25 -6.78 5.27
C ASN A 29 -0.62 -8.05 5.41
N LEU A 30 -0.08 -9.21 4.99
CA LEU A 30 -0.75 -10.50 5.13
C LEU A 30 -1.03 -10.83 6.61
N LEU A 31 -0.06 -10.56 7.50
CA LEU A 31 -0.26 -10.69 8.93
C LEU A 31 -1.42 -9.80 9.40
N GLY A 32 -1.45 -8.53 8.99
CA GLY A 32 -2.55 -7.61 9.25
C GLY A 32 -3.91 -8.15 8.79
N ALA A 33 -3.99 -8.59 7.54
CA ALA A 33 -5.19 -9.20 6.97
C ALA A 33 -5.67 -10.44 7.75
N SER A 34 -4.74 -11.26 8.23
CA SER A 34 -5.06 -12.45 9.03
C SER A 34 -5.63 -12.14 10.42
N LEU A 35 -5.41 -10.91 10.94
CA LEU A 35 -5.94 -10.51 12.26
C LEU A 35 -7.46 -10.52 12.31
N VAL A 36 -8.15 -10.45 11.17
CA VAL A 36 -9.61 -10.53 11.08
C VAL A 36 -10.18 -11.85 11.63
N PHE A 37 -9.39 -12.92 11.69
CA PHE A 37 -9.81 -14.18 12.31
C PHE A 37 -9.91 -14.10 13.82
N VAL A 38 -9.15 -13.18 14.43
CA VAL A 38 -9.11 -12.95 15.88
C VAL A 38 -10.01 -11.77 16.23
N TRP A 39 -9.85 -10.64 15.54
CA TRP A 39 -10.62 -9.41 15.72
C TRP A 39 -11.63 -9.23 14.59
N ARG A 40 -12.77 -9.91 14.71
CA ARG A 40 -13.77 -10.02 13.63
C ARG A 40 -14.60 -8.77 13.37
N ASP A 41 -14.81 -7.96 14.41
CA ASP A 41 -15.70 -6.80 14.37
C ASP A 41 -15.07 -5.62 15.14
N PRO A 42 -14.01 -5.01 14.59
CA PRO A 42 -13.42 -3.82 15.17
C PRO A 42 -14.40 -2.64 15.09
N SER A 43 -14.53 -1.89 16.19
CA SER A 43 -15.35 -0.68 16.20
C SER A 43 -14.83 0.35 15.20
N GLU A 44 -15.70 1.18 14.63
CA GLU A 44 -15.34 2.29 13.73
C GLU A 44 -14.20 3.14 14.28
N ARG A 45 -14.25 3.53 15.57
CA ARG A 45 -13.19 4.31 16.22
C ARG A 45 -11.81 3.62 16.22
N ALA A 46 -11.79 2.29 16.35
CA ALA A 46 -10.55 1.53 16.31
C ALA A 46 -10.00 1.49 14.88
N MET A 47 -10.89 1.37 13.89
CA MET A 47 -10.53 1.41 12.47
C MET A 47 -10.01 2.78 12.05
N ASP A 48 -10.69 3.85 12.45
CA ASP A 48 -10.26 5.23 12.20
C ASP A 48 -8.91 5.52 12.86
N GLY A 49 -8.69 5.01 14.08
CA GLY A 49 -7.41 5.13 14.76
C GLY A 49 -6.28 4.37 14.05
N ALA A 50 -6.57 3.15 13.58
CA ALA A 50 -5.62 2.33 12.83
C ALA A 50 -5.24 2.96 11.48
N LEU A 51 -6.23 3.43 10.71
CA LEU A 51 -6.03 4.12 9.43
C LEU A 51 -5.36 5.50 9.61
N GLY A 52 -5.71 6.23 10.67
CA GLY A 52 -5.06 7.49 11.02
C GLY A 52 -3.59 7.31 11.39
N PHE A 53 -3.26 6.24 12.12
CA PHE A 53 -1.87 5.84 12.37
C PHE A 53 -1.13 5.53 11.07
N ALA A 54 -1.74 4.72 10.20
CA ALA A 54 -1.16 4.35 8.91
C ALA A 54 -0.86 5.56 8.02
N ALA A 55 -1.85 6.45 7.84
CA ALA A 55 -1.68 7.70 7.12
C ALA A 55 -0.58 8.60 7.73
N GLY A 56 -0.49 8.66 9.06
CA GLY A 56 0.54 9.42 9.76
C GLY A 56 1.95 8.87 9.50
N VAL A 57 2.13 7.55 9.57
CA VAL A 57 3.41 6.89 9.28
C VAL A 57 3.82 7.11 7.82
N MET A 58 2.89 6.96 6.89
CA MET A 58 3.15 7.16 5.46
C MET A 58 3.50 8.61 5.13
N LEU A 59 2.81 9.58 5.73
CA LEU A 59 3.14 11.00 5.57
C LEU A 59 4.55 11.29 6.11
N ALA A 60 4.88 10.79 7.30
CA ALA A 60 6.21 10.97 7.88
C ALA A 60 7.30 10.36 6.99
N ALA A 61 7.13 9.10 6.57
CA ALA A 61 8.08 8.38 5.71
C ALA A 61 8.26 9.07 4.35
N ALA A 62 7.19 9.56 3.75
CA ALA A 62 7.26 10.30 2.49
C ALA A 62 8.17 11.53 2.61
N PHE A 63 8.09 12.29 3.70
CA PHE A 63 8.96 13.46 3.90
C PHE A 63 10.37 13.08 4.33
N THR A 64 10.51 12.27 5.37
CA THR A 64 11.80 12.03 6.04
C THR A 64 12.68 11.02 5.32
N SER A 65 12.08 10.07 4.59
CA SER A 65 12.81 8.96 3.95
C SER A 65 12.79 9.01 2.43
N LEU A 66 11.93 9.83 1.81
CA LEU A 66 11.88 9.97 0.35
C LEU A 66 12.14 11.40 -0.12
N VAL A 67 11.36 12.41 0.31
CA VAL A 67 11.48 13.78 -0.21
C VAL A 67 12.77 14.44 0.24
N ILE A 68 13.07 14.46 1.54
CA ILE A 68 14.30 15.09 2.05
C ILE A 68 15.55 14.41 1.46
N PRO A 69 15.72 13.07 1.55
CA PRO A 69 16.81 12.37 0.87
C PRO A 69 16.83 12.61 -0.64
N GLY A 70 15.66 12.63 -1.28
CA GLY A 70 15.45 12.98 -2.68
C GLY A 70 16.16 14.28 -3.08
N ILE A 71 15.95 15.33 -2.27
CA ILE A 71 16.51 16.66 -2.51
C ILE A 71 18.00 16.68 -2.18
N GLU A 72 18.37 16.23 -0.99
CA GLU A 72 19.72 16.39 -0.45
C GLU A 72 20.74 15.46 -1.13
N ILE A 73 20.37 14.20 -1.35
CA ILE A 73 21.28 13.15 -1.83
C ILE A 73 21.23 13.04 -3.36
N TYR A 74 20.04 12.99 -3.96
CA TYR A 74 19.90 12.67 -5.39
C TYR A 74 19.81 13.90 -6.29
N SER A 75 19.35 15.03 -5.75
CA SER A 75 19.19 16.27 -6.52
C SER A 75 20.23 17.33 -6.19
N ASN A 76 21.30 16.98 -5.46
CA ASN A 76 22.37 17.91 -5.04
C ASN A 76 21.84 19.19 -4.37
N GLY A 77 20.80 19.06 -3.54
CA GLY A 77 20.14 20.17 -2.85
C GLY A 77 19.16 20.98 -3.72
N ASN A 78 19.04 20.70 -5.02
CA ASN A 78 18.01 21.31 -5.87
C ASN A 78 16.67 20.61 -5.64
N PRO A 79 15.62 21.29 -5.17
CA PRO A 79 14.34 20.63 -4.91
C PRO A 79 13.56 20.27 -6.19
N LEU A 80 13.88 20.88 -7.33
CA LEU A 80 13.06 20.76 -8.54
C LEU A 80 12.94 19.33 -9.07
N PRO A 81 14.00 18.51 -9.19
CA PRO A 81 13.86 17.15 -9.71
C PRO A 81 12.99 16.27 -8.80
N THR A 82 13.19 16.34 -7.48
CA THR A 82 12.37 15.60 -6.51
C THR A 82 10.92 16.04 -6.54
N LEU A 83 10.63 17.35 -6.57
CA LEU A 83 9.27 17.86 -6.62
C LEU A 83 8.56 17.53 -7.93
N LEU A 84 9.28 17.52 -9.06
CA LEU A 84 8.77 17.00 -10.33
C LEU A 84 8.45 15.51 -10.23
N GLY A 85 9.31 14.71 -9.59
CA GLY A 85 9.04 13.30 -9.31
C GLY A 85 7.79 13.10 -8.46
N VAL A 86 7.61 13.88 -7.40
CA VAL A 86 6.40 13.87 -6.55
C VAL A 86 5.17 14.23 -7.38
N ALA A 87 5.23 15.28 -8.20
CA ALA A 87 4.11 15.70 -9.05
C ALA A 87 3.75 14.63 -10.09
N LEU A 88 4.75 14.01 -10.71
CA LEU A 88 4.55 12.90 -11.66
C LEU A 88 3.98 11.66 -10.97
N GLY A 89 4.45 11.33 -9.77
CA GLY A 89 3.92 10.22 -8.97
C GLY A 89 2.46 10.46 -8.56
N ALA A 90 2.14 11.67 -8.08
CA ALA A 90 0.78 12.08 -7.75
C ALA A 90 -0.13 12.00 -8.98
N LEU A 91 0.33 12.50 -10.14
CA LEU A 91 -0.41 12.40 -11.40
C LEU A 91 -0.57 10.93 -11.85
N ALA A 92 0.45 10.10 -11.69
CA ALA A 92 0.36 8.68 -12.05
C ALA A 92 -0.68 7.94 -11.19
N LEU A 93 -0.73 8.23 -9.89
CA LEU A 93 -1.74 7.66 -8.99
C LEU A 93 -3.14 8.19 -9.28
N ASP A 94 -3.29 9.50 -9.49
CA ASP A 94 -4.55 10.13 -9.93
C ASP A 94 -5.08 9.47 -11.22
N ARG A 95 -4.21 9.23 -12.20
CA ARG A 95 -4.61 8.56 -13.45
C ARG A 95 -4.89 7.07 -13.27
N SER A 96 -4.20 6.41 -12.35
CA SER A 96 -4.44 5.00 -12.04
C SER A 96 -5.82 4.79 -11.42
N ASP A 97 -6.29 5.75 -10.60
CA ASP A 97 -7.63 5.74 -10.02
C ASP A 97 -8.74 5.92 -11.08
N VAL A 98 -8.46 6.64 -12.16
CA VAL A 98 -9.38 6.73 -13.33
C VAL A 98 -9.42 5.43 -14.13
N LEU A 99 -8.31 4.67 -14.15
CA LEU A 99 -8.20 3.40 -14.87
C LEU A 99 -8.85 2.24 -14.13
N VAL A 100 -8.97 2.32 -12.80
CA VAL A 100 -9.73 1.37 -11.98
C VAL A 100 -11.12 1.98 -11.77
N PRO A 101 -12.11 1.66 -12.63
CA PRO A 101 -13.43 2.28 -12.57
C PRO A 101 -14.02 2.04 -11.19
N HIS A 102 -14.18 3.10 -10.40
CA HIS A 102 -14.33 3.04 -8.95
C HIS A 102 -15.19 1.86 -8.47
N ALA A 103 -14.62 1.06 -7.57
CA ALA A 103 -15.34 0.08 -6.73
C ALA A 103 -16.26 0.76 -5.71
N HIS A 104 -16.94 1.84 -6.07
CA HIS A 104 -17.92 2.48 -5.21
C HIS A 104 -19.15 1.58 -4.97
N TYR A 105 -19.24 0.45 -5.68
CA TYR A 105 -20.17 -0.63 -5.41
C TYR A 105 -19.81 -1.44 -4.14
N VAL A 106 -18.55 -1.42 -3.71
CA VAL A 106 -17.96 -2.35 -2.72
C VAL A 106 -17.82 -1.72 -1.33
N VAL A 107 -17.62 -0.40 -1.24
CA VAL A 107 -17.28 0.27 0.04
C VAL A 107 -18.48 0.94 0.74
N SER A 108 -19.50 1.43 0.01
CA SER A 108 -20.56 2.27 0.63
C SER A 108 -21.89 1.56 0.87
N GLY A 109 -22.12 0.40 0.25
CA GLY A 109 -23.43 -0.27 0.21
C GLY A 109 -24.56 0.61 -0.35
N ARG A 110 -24.27 1.81 -0.86
CA ARG A 110 -25.23 2.80 -1.34
C ARG A 110 -24.79 3.34 -2.70
N ARG A 111 -25.67 3.13 -3.69
CA ARG A 111 -25.57 3.73 -5.02
C ARG A 111 -25.62 5.25 -4.87
N ARG A 112 -24.49 5.93 -4.99
CA ARG A 112 -24.45 7.40 -5.07
C ARG A 112 -24.78 7.78 -6.51
N GLU A 113 -25.84 8.57 -6.71
CA GLU A 113 -26.36 8.96 -8.03
C GLU A 113 -25.43 9.92 -8.80
N ASP A 114 -24.38 10.41 -8.15
CA ASP A 114 -23.37 11.35 -8.66
C ASP A 114 -22.10 10.66 -9.21
N ALA A 115 -22.01 9.33 -9.17
CA ALA A 115 -20.88 8.60 -9.73
C ALA A 115 -20.99 8.48 -11.27
N ALA A 116 -19.89 8.79 -11.96
CA ALA A 116 -19.74 8.55 -13.39
C ALA A 116 -20.23 7.13 -13.73
N ARG A 117 -21.20 7.04 -14.65
CA ARG A 117 -21.85 5.78 -15.04
C ARG A 117 -20.78 4.70 -15.26
N PRO A 118 -20.83 3.57 -14.53
CA PRO A 118 -19.96 2.44 -14.85
C PRO A 118 -20.19 2.11 -16.33
N ARG A 119 -19.14 2.15 -17.14
CA ARG A 119 -19.23 1.58 -18.49
C ARG A 119 -19.56 0.10 -18.32
N GLU A 120 -20.56 -0.38 -19.04
CA GLU A 120 -21.12 -1.75 -18.96
C GLU A 120 -20.15 -2.84 -19.48
N ASP A 121 -18.85 -2.54 -19.54
CA ASP A 121 -17.90 -3.25 -20.40
C ASP A 121 -16.89 -4.08 -19.59
N LEU A 122 -17.21 -4.47 -18.35
CA LEU A 122 -16.38 -5.42 -17.60
C LEU A 122 -16.67 -6.85 -18.12
N PRO A 123 -15.64 -7.64 -18.50
CA PRO A 123 -15.80 -8.98 -19.07
C PRO A 123 -16.14 -10.06 -18.01
N VAL A 124 -16.90 -9.69 -16.97
CA VAL A 124 -17.24 -10.56 -15.84
C VAL A 124 -18.74 -10.48 -15.62
N ASN A 125 -19.45 -11.54 -16.02
CA ASN A 125 -20.93 -11.59 -15.99
C ASN A 125 -21.53 -11.73 -14.57
N ASP A 126 -20.70 -11.85 -13.54
CA ASP A 126 -21.13 -12.01 -12.15
C ASP A 126 -20.74 -10.77 -11.34
N GLU A 127 -21.76 -10.04 -10.87
CA GLU A 127 -21.61 -8.79 -10.12
C GLU A 127 -20.75 -8.95 -8.85
N ARG A 128 -20.75 -10.13 -8.22
CA ARG A 128 -19.92 -10.40 -7.03
C ARG A 128 -18.45 -10.52 -7.41
N LEU A 129 -18.15 -11.24 -8.48
CA LEU A 129 -16.78 -11.39 -9.00
C LEU A 129 -16.24 -10.05 -9.50
N ALA A 130 -17.06 -9.22 -10.12
CA ALA A 130 -16.68 -7.87 -10.52
C ALA A 130 -16.26 -7.01 -9.31
N GLY A 131 -17.02 -7.07 -8.20
CA GLY A 131 -16.69 -6.38 -6.95
C GLY A 131 -15.36 -6.85 -6.34
N VAL A 132 -15.12 -8.17 -6.29
CA VAL A 132 -13.85 -8.76 -5.81
C VAL A 132 -12.66 -8.30 -6.64
N VAL A 133 -12.76 -8.41 -7.97
CA VAL A 133 -11.67 -8.03 -8.89
C VAL A 133 -11.33 -6.56 -8.71
N LEU A 134 -12.35 -5.71 -8.64
CA LEU A 134 -12.17 -4.28 -8.52
C LEU A 134 -11.59 -3.86 -7.17
N PHE A 135 -11.97 -4.56 -6.11
CA PHE A 135 -11.38 -4.42 -4.78
C PHE A 135 -9.90 -4.81 -4.76
N VAL A 136 -9.55 -5.98 -5.32
CA VAL A 136 -8.16 -6.43 -5.45
C VAL A 136 -7.32 -5.44 -6.27
N LEU A 137 -7.86 -4.93 -7.38
CA LEU A 137 -7.19 -3.92 -8.19
C LEU A 137 -6.96 -2.61 -7.41
N ALA A 138 -7.95 -2.13 -6.67
CA ALA A 138 -7.83 -0.92 -5.86
C ALA A 138 -6.73 -1.05 -4.79
N ILE A 139 -6.69 -2.17 -4.06
CA ILE A 139 -5.65 -2.44 -3.04
C ILE A 139 -4.28 -2.58 -3.72
N THR A 140 -4.22 -3.28 -4.84
CA THR A 140 -2.97 -3.45 -5.59
C THR A 140 -2.40 -2.09 -5.98
N LEU A 141 -3.23 -1.18 -6.48
CA LEU A 141 -2.80 0.19 -6.80
C LEU A 141 -2.29 0.96 -5.58
N HIS A 142 -2.83 0.70 -4.40
CA HIS A 142 -2.37 1.33 -3.15
C HIS A 142 -1.03 0.78 -2.67
N ASN A 143 -0.82 -0.54 -2.80
CA ASN A 143 0.40 -1.21 -2.36
C ASN A 143 1.59 -0.98 -3.32
N VAL A 144 1.33 -0.64 -4.59
CA VAL A 144 2.39 -0.36 -5.58
C VAL A 144 3.32 0.78 -5.13
N PRO A 145 2.82 1.96 -4.72
CA PRO A 145 3.64 3.01 -4.12
C PRO A 145 4.55 2.56 -2.97
N GLU A 146 4.05 1.70 -2.09
CA GLU A 146 4.81 1.21 -0.93
C GLU A 146 5.96 0.30 -1.36
N GLY A 147 5.67 -0.65 -2.26
CA GLY A 147 6.68 -1.51 -2.84
C GLY A 147 7.75 -0.73 -3.61
N LEU A 148 7.33 0.29 -4.37
CA LEU A 148 8.24 1.20 -5.07
C LEU A 148 9.09 2.02 -4.08
N ALA A 149 8.51 2.53 -2.99
CA ALA A 149 9.24 3.27 -1.97
C ALA A 149 10.33 2.42 -1.32
N VAL A 150 10.02 1.17 -0.95
CA VAL A 150 11.01 0.22 -0.41
C VAL A 150 12.08 -0.11 -1.46
N GLY A 151 11.68 -0.34 -2.71
CA GLY A 151 12.60 -0.61 -3.81
C GLY A 151 13.57 0.53 -4.08
N VAL A 152 13.09 1.77 -4.14
CA VAL A 152 13.92 2.99 -4.28
C VAL A 152 14.81 3.18 -3.06
N GLY A 153 14.26 2.97 -1.86
CA GLY A 153 14.98 3.03 -0.59
C GLY A 153 16.21 2.12 -0.62
N PHE A 154 16.04 0.82 -0.90
CA PHE A 154 17.17 -0.10 -0.99
C PHE A 154 18.04 0.12 -2.22
N GLY A 155 17.47 0.53 -3.36
CA GLY A 155 18.19 0.84 -4.59
C GLY A 155 19.22 1.97 -4.45
N SER A 156 19.09 2.79 -3.40
CA SER A 156 20.08 3.79 -3.02
C SER A 156 21.43 3.24 -2.54
N GLY A 157 21.43 2.01 -2.03
CA GLY A 157 22.56 1.44 -1.28
C GLY A 157 22.68 1.95 0.17
N ASP A 158 21.88 2.94 0.59
CA ASP A 158 21.84 3.44 1.96
C ASP A 158 20.87 2.62 2.82
N LEU A 159 21.41 1.56 3.42
CA LEU A 159 20.66 0.72 4.38
C LEU A 159 20.23 1.48 5.63
N GLY A 160 20.89 2.60 5.96
CA GLY A 160 20.56 3.45 7.09
C GLY A 160 19.22 4.15 6.92
N THR A 161 18.85 4.48 5.68
CA THR A 161 17.54 5.05 5.33
C THR A 161 16.54 3.97 4.89
N ALA A 162 17.00 2.97 4.13
CA ALA A 162 16.13 1.95 3.55
C ALA A 162 15.46 1.04 4.58
N VAL A 163 16.20 0.60 5.60
CA VAL A 163 15.66 -0.30 6.64
C VAL A 163 14.60 0.39 7.50
N PRO A 164 14.82 1.62 8.00
CA PRO A 164 13.75 2.36 8.68
C PRO A 164 12.51 2.60 7.81
N LEU A 165 12.69 2.93 6.52
CA LEU A 165 11.57 3.09 5.59
C LEU A 165 10.77 1.79 5.43
N MET A 166 11.45 0.67 5.20
CA MET A 166 10.83 -0.67 5.12
C MET A 166 10.08 -1.03 6.39
N LEU A 167 10.64 -0.74 7.57
CA LEU A 167 9.98 -1.02 8.84
C LEU A 167 8.80 -0.09 9.09
N ALA A 168 8.91 1.19 8.76
CA ALA A 168 7.81 2.15 8.89
C ALA A 168 6.61 1.72 8.04
N ILE A 169 6.85 1.42 6.76
CA ILE A 169 5.84 0.88 5.85
C ILE A 169 5.31 -0.44 6.43
N GLY A 170 6.17 -1.43 6.67
CA GLY A 170 5.74 -2.73 7.19
C GLY A 170 4.87 -2.66 8.47
N ILE A 171 5.19 -1.76 9.40
CA ILE A 171 4.40 -1.59 10.64
C ILE A 171 3.00 -1.05 10.33
N GLN A 172 2.85 -0.13 9.39
CA GLN A 172 1.55 0.41 9.02
C GLN A 172 0.73 -0.52 8.11
N ASN A 173 1.38 -1.42 7.37
CA ASN A 173 0.69 -2.45 6.59
C ASN A 173 -0.12 -3.41 7.50
N VAL A 174 0.23 -3.56 8.78
CA VAL A 174 -0.55 -4.41 9.71
C VAL A 174 -1.97 -3.86 9.96
N PRO A 175 -2.15 -2.60 10.43
CA PRO A 175 -3.48 -2.01 10.56
C PRO A 175 -4.20 -1.87 9.21
N GLU A 176 -3.49 -1.56 8.12
CA GLU A 176 -4.08 -1.49 6.79
C GLU A 176 -4.63 -2.84 6.32
N GLY A 177 -3.84 -3.92 6.43
CA GLY A 177 -4.28 -5.26 6.05
C GLY A 177 -5.53 -5.70 6.80
N LEU A 178 -5.64 -5.37 8.10
CA LEU A 178 -6.85 -5.59 8.88
C LEU A 178 -8.03 -4.77 8.31
N ALA A 179 -7.84 -3.48 8.06
CA ALA A 179 -8.88 -2.60 7.51
C ALA A 179 -9.42 -3.12 6.16
N VAL A 180 -8.50 -3.51 5.28
CA VAL A 180 -8.83 -4.07 3.97
C VAL A 180 -9.60 -5.38 4.13
N SER A 181 -9.16 -6.29 5.00
CA SER A 181 -9.90 -7.55 5.24
C SER A 181 -11.33 -7.34 5.76
N VAL A 182 -11.53 -6.35 6.64
CA VAL A 182 -12.85 -5.98 7.16
C VAL A 182 -13.72 -5.40 6.06
N ALA A 183 -13.17 -4.50 5.22
CA ALA A 183 -13.88 -3.96 4.06
C ALA A 183 -14.29 -5.06 3.07
N ALA A 184 -13.42 -6.04 2.83
CA ALA A 184 -13.69 -7.19 1.96
C ALA A 184 -14.87 -8.03 2.47
N ILE A 185 -14.88 -8.34 3.77
CA ILE A 185 -15.95 -9.10 4.41
C ILE A 185 -17.27 -8.32 4.35
N ASN A 186 -17.24 -7.01 4.61
CA ASN A 186 -18.42 -6.13 4.53
C ASN A 186 -18.98 -6.04 3.10
N ALA A 187 -18.13 -6.18 2.09
CA ALA A 187 -18.52 -6.25 0.69
C ALA A 187 -19.06 -7.63 0.24
N GLY A 188 -19.14 -8.60 1.16
CA GLY A 188 -19.72 -9.92 0.90
C GLY A 188 -18.75 -10.97 0.36
N LEU A 189 -17.44 -10.74 0.46
CA LEU A 189 -16.44 -11.80 0.17
C LEU A 189 -16.41 -12.84 1.30
N ASP A 190 -16.33 -14.12 0.92
CA ASP A 190 -16.26 -15.22 1.88
C ASP A 190 -14.92 -15.20 2.64
N ARG A 191 -14.99 -15.35 3.96
CA ARG A 191 -13.89 -15.22 4.93
C ARG A 191 -12.71 -16.15 4.65
N ARG A 192 -12.93 -17.25 3.94
CA ARG A 192 -11.91 -18.27 3.61
C ARG A 192 -11.09 -17.93 2.37
N PHE A 193 -11.62 -17.13 1.45
CA PHE A 193 -10.95 -16.82 0.19
C PHE A 193 -9.91 -15.70 0.36
N TYR A 194 -10.14 -14.75 1.26
CA TYR A 194 -9.29 -13.55 1.39
C TYR A 194 -7.95 -13.78 2.12
N ALA A 195 -7.87 -14.68 3.10
CA ALA A 195 -6.61 -14.91 3.82
C ALA A 195 -5.67 -15.92 3.15
N VAL A 196 -6.10 -16.49 2.02
CA VAL A 196 -5.38 -17.55 1.29
C VAL A 196 -4.83 -17.03 -0.05
N VAL A 197 -5.27 -15.84 -0.48
CA VAL A 197 -4.77 -15.12 -1.66
C VAL A 197 -3.88 -13.98 -1.19
#